data_AF-A0A8H8UC28-F1
#
_entry.id   AF-A0A8H8UC28-F1
#
_cell.length_a   1.000
_cell.length_b   1.000
_cell.length_c   1.000
_cell.angle_alpha   90.00
_cell.angle_beta   90.00
_cell.angle_gamma   90.00
#
_symmetry.space_group_name_H-M   'P 1'
#
loop_
_entity.id
_entity.type
_entity.pdbx_description
1 polymer ?
#
loop_
_entity_poly.entity_id
_entity_poly.type
_entity_poly.pdbx_seq_one_letter_code
_entity_poly.pdbx_strand_id
1 'polypeptide(L)'
;MAHLSPSASAVFSPSVARQQLAAAKDWNYIDSWLSTKFNGKPPPVFERNNDTLKALLALAALNETADEERELLARVEAKALQDLQAQEDANPNKHLLDSIEESLTREGQTSLEALSSLSVSLNQPVFALEKLGRGIIDLHITSNDLDQVADRVSILEKHLKGELKKINILITDLQSDAYQPPSDLAKRTSDYQRRIKGLAAKLPDLKEKVASLSATVGTPITIQDVKNEEDKFKALMVTVKDLEAQVKSYHGLPQDTDLARLELEGLRVELRELTRKRDSMFEGLVERESPRKPR
;
A
#
# COMPACT_ATOMS: atom_id res chain seq x y z
N MET A 1 81.04 16.47 -30.00
CA MET A 1 80.48 16.86 -31.31
C MET A 1 79.33 15.93 -31.62
N ALA A 2 78.17 16.51 -31.97
CA ALA A 2 77.03 15.90 -32.66
C ALA A 2 76.30 14.74 -31.92
N HIS A 3 74.98 14.65 -31.81
CA HIS A 3 73.92 15.17 -32.67
C HIS A 3 72.71 15.60 -31.82
N LEU A 4 72.37 16.88 -31.89
CA LEU A 4 70.98 17.31 -31.78
C LEU A 4 70.28 16.86 -33.06
N SER A 5 69.27 16.00 -32.93
CA SER A 5 68.25 15.80 -33.96
C SER A 5 66.97 15.24 -33.32
N PRO A 6 65.81 15.59 -33.88
CA PRO A 6 64.69 16.09 -33.10
C PRO A 6 63.47 15.18 -33.20
N SER A 7 62.94 14.74 -32.08
CA SER A 7 61.63 14.06 -32.02
C SER A 7 60.53 15.02 -31.54
N ALA A 8 60.57 16.27 -32.03
CA ALA A 8 59.55 17.28 -31.77
C ALA A 8 58.36 17.20 -32.75
N SER A 9 58.32 16.20 -33.64
CA SER A 9 57.31 16.09 -34.71
C SER A 9 56.23 15.02 -34.48
N ALA A 10 56.25 14.29 -33.36
CA ALA A 10 55.23 13.27 -33.05
C ALA A 10 54.15 13.72 -32.04
N VAL A 11 54.30 14.90 -31.41
CA VAL A 11 53.41 15.35 -30.31
C VAL A 11 52.16 16.09 -30.80
N PHE A 12 52.11 16.50 -32.07
CA PHE A 12 51.01 17.30 -32.61
C PHE A 12 50.35 16.63 -33.82
N SER A 13 49.68 15.49 -33.60
CA SER A 13 48.60 15.11 -34.51
C SER A 13 47.43 16.08 -34.28
N PRO A 14 46.90 16.76 -35.31
CA PRO A 14 45.76 17.68 -35.17
C PRO A 14 44.55 17.05 -34.48
N SER A 15 44.40 15.72 -34.57
CA SER A 15 43.36 14.98 -33.87
C SER A 15 43.56 14.93 -32.36
N VAL A 16 44.80 14.73 -31.89
CA VAL A 16 45.12 14.68 -30.45
C VAL A 16 45.04 16.07 -29.83
N ALA A 17 45.52 17.10 -30.55
CA ALA A 17 45.39 18.49 -30.11
C ALA A 17 43.91 18.92 -30.00
N ARG A 18 43.04 18.49 -30.92
CA ARG A 18 41.60 18.74 -30.82
C ARG A 18 40.95 18.02 -29.64
N GLN A 19 41.34 16.77 -29.37
CA GLN A 19 40.83 16.01 -28.22
C GLN A 19 41.27 16.63 -26.88
N GLN A 20 42.52 17.07 -26.78
CA GLN A 20 43.02 17.78 -25.59
C GLN A 20 42.31 19.13 -25.39
N LEU A 21 42.05 19.86 -26.47
CA LEU A 21 41.33 21.12 -26.41
C LEU A 21 39.85 20.93 -26.01
N ALA A 22 39.20 19.89 -26.53
CA ALA A 22 37.85 19.51 -26.11
C ALA A 22 37.81 19.12 -24.63
N ALA A 23 38.71 18.24 -24.19
CA ALA A 23 38.80 17.85 -22.78
C ALA A 23 39.11 19.05 -21.86
N ALA A 24 39.93 20.01 -22.30
CA ALA A 24 40.19 21.23 -21.54
C ALA A 24 38.95 22.13 -21.40
N LYS A 25 38.11 22.21 -22.44
CA LYS A 25 36.83 22.91 -22.36
C LYS A 25 35.87 22.25 -21.38
N ASP A 26 35.76 20.92 -21.44
CA ASP A 26 34.90 20.14 -20.56
C ASP A 26 35.34 20.29 -19.09
N TRP A 27 36.65 20.28 -18.82
CA TRP A 27 37.19 20.54 -17.49
C TRP A 27 36.89 21.96 -17.00
N ASN A 28 37.01 22.98 -17.86
CA ASN A 28 36.68 24.36 -17.49
C ASN A 28 35.18 24.51 -17.15
N TYR A 29 34.31 23.84 -17.90
CA TYR A 29 32.88 23.80 -17.60
C TYR A 29 32.63 23.15 -16.23
N ILE A 30 33.21 21.97 -15.96
CA ILE A 30 33.07 21.29 -14.66
C ILE A 30 33.63 22.15 -13.52
N ASP A 31 34.78 22.81 -13.71
CA ASP A 31 35.36 23.67 -12.68
C ASP A 31 34.44 24.85 -12.35
N SER A 32 33.82 25.46 -13.37
CA SER A 32 32.82 26.50 -13.17
C SER A 32 31.58 25.96 -12.45
N TRP A 33 31.05 24.81 -12.86
CA TRP A 33 29.89 24.15 -12.26
C TRP A 33 30.14 23.76 -10.80
N LEU A 34 31.29 23.16 -10.50
CA LEU A 34 31.70 22.84 -9.13
C LEU A 34 31.85 24.11 -8.29
N SER A 35 32.44 25.18 -8.83
CA SER A 35 32.56 26.44 -8.10
C SER A 35 31.19 27.01 -7.71
N THR A 36 30.18 26.87 -8.57
CA THR A 36 28.79 27.24 -8.26
C THR A 36 28.21 26.35 -7.16
N LYS A 37 28.36 25.01 -7.25
CA LYS A 37 27.80 24.08 -6.25
C LYS A 37 28.46 24.16 -4.88
N PHE A 38 29.73 24.55 -4.81
CA PHE A 38 30.46 24.76 -3.56
C PHE A 38 30.44 26.21 -3.06
N ASN A 39 29.61 27.09 -3.65
CA ASN A 39 29.49 28.50 -3.28
C ASN A 39 30.86 29.23 -3.22
N GLY A 40 31.72 28.98 -4.21
CA GLY A 40 33.06 29.55 -4.30
C GLY A 40 34.11 28.90 -3.39
N LYS A 41 33.77 27.88 -2.60
CA LYS A 41 34.76 27.07 -1.87
C LYS A 41 35.41 26.05 -2.81
N PRO A 42 36.70 25.72 -2.62
CA PRO A 42 37.35 24.71 -3.46
C PRO A 42 36.72 23.33 -3.20
N PRO A 43 36.40 22.56 -4.26
CA PRO A 43 35.92 21.19 -4.11
C PRO A 43 37.01 20.30 -3.48
N PRO A 44 36.63 19.17 -2.86
CA PRO A 44 37.59 18.17 -2.39
C PRO A 44 38.55 17.75 -3.51
N VAL A 45 39.79 17.40 -3.15
CA VAL A 45 40.78 16.97 -4.14
C VAL A 45 40.34 15.64 -4.75
N PHE A 46 40.32 15.55 -6.07
CA PHE A 46 40.00 14.34 -6.81
C PHE A 46 40.98 14.14 -7.98
N GLU A 47 41.07 12.90 -8.46
CA GLU A 47 41.93 12.56 -9.59
C GLU A 47 41.32 13.09 -10.90
N ARG A 48 42.11 13.81 -11.71
CA ARG A 48 41.69 14.26 -13.03
C ARG A 48 42.08 13.24 -14.10
N ASN A 49 41.15 12.35 -14.43
CA ASN A 49 41.28 11.36 -15.49
C ASN A 49 40.06 11.40 -16.43
N ASN A 50 40.08 10.65 -17.54
CA ASN A 50 38.97 10.71 -18.52
C ASN A 50 37.66 10.13 -17.94
N ASP A 51 37.77 9.13 -17.08
CA ASP A 51 36.60 8.48 -16.48
C ASP A 51 35.90 9.40 -15.46
N THR A 52 36.67 10.14 -14.67
CA THR A 52 36.16 11.17 -13.75
C THR A 52 35.56 12.35 -14.53
N LEU A 53 36.17 12.78 -15.64
CA LEU A 53 35.60 13.81 -16.51
C LEU A 53 34.21 13.37 -17.00
N LYS A 54 34.09 12.16 -17.55
CA LYS A 54 32.81 11.61 -18.02
C LYS A 54 31.77 11.51 -16.91
N ALA A 55 32.18 11.03 -15.74
CA ALA A 55 31.28 10.91 -14.59
C ALA A 55 30.79 12.30 -14.11
N LEU A 56 31.69 13.28 -14.03
CA LEU A 56 31.36 14.65 -13.60
C LEU A 56 30.49 15.38 -14.63
N LEU A 57 30.71 15.20 -15.94
CA LEU A 57 29.82 15.72 -16.97
C LEU A 57 28.42 15.11 -16.89
N ALA A 58 28.33 13.79 -16.69
CA ALA A 58 27.06 13.11 -16.52
C ALA A 58 26.31 13.59 -15.27
N LEU A 59 27.03 13.80 -14.16
CA LEU A 59 26.47 14.36 -12.93
C LEU A 59 26.01 15.81 -13.11
N ALA A 60 26.79 16.64 -13.80
CA ALA A 60 26.42 18.03 -14.10
C ALA A 60 25.14 18.08 -14.93
N ALA A 61 25.06 17.30 -16.01
CA ALA A 61 23.86 17.22 -16.85
C ALA A 61 22.64 16.70 -16.08
N LEU A 62 22.80 15.67 -15.24
CA LEU A 62 21.71 15.14 -14.42
C LEU A 62 21.25 16.15 -13.35
N ASN A 63 22.18 16.94 -12.83
CA ASN A 63 21.86 18.00 -11.89
C ASN A 63 21.12 19.17 -12.55
N GLU A 64 21.57 19.62 -13.72
CA GLU A 64 20.92 20.68 -14.49
C GLU A 64 19.51 20.27 -14.91
N THR A 65 19.33 19.05 -15.43
CA THR A 65 17.99 18.51 -15.76
C THR A 65 17.08 18.44 -14.53
N ALA A 66 17.59 18.00 -13.38
CA ALA A 66 16.82 18.00 -12.13
C ALA A 66 16.46 19.42 -11.65
N ASP A 67 17.37 20.39 -11.81
CA ASP A 67 17.12 21.79 -11.47
C ASP A 67 16.04 22.40 -12.43
N GLU A 68 16.09 22.10 -13.73
CA GLU A 68 15.07 22.49 -14.72
C GLU A 68 13.70 21.87 -14.41
N GLU A 69 13.64 20.57 -14.09
CA GLU A 69 12.41 19.88 -13.71
C GLU A 69 11.77 20.52 -12.46
N ARG A 70 12.59 20.84 -11.45
CA ARG A 70 12.13 21.53 -10.23
C ARG A 70 11.59 22.91 -10.55
N GLU A 71 12.25 23.66 -11.43
CA GLU A 71 11.77 24.98 -11.83
C GLU A 71 10.43 24.88 -12.58
N LEU A 72 10.28 23.89 -13.48
CA LEU A 72 9.02 23.65 -14.18
C LEU A 72 7.90 23.28 -13.20
N LEU A 73 8.15 22.39 -12.24
CA LEU A 73 7.18 22.03 -11.20
C LEU A 73 6.78 23.27 -10.38
N ALA A 74 7.74 24.07 -9.93
CA ALA A 74 7.46 25.28 -9.16
C ALA A 74 6.59 26.29 -9.96
N ARG A 75 6.85 26.43 -11.28
CA ARG A 75 6.00 27.28 -12.15
C ARG A 75 4.59 26.72 -12.32
N VAL A 76 4.44 25.40 -12.43
CA VAL A 76 3.13 24.75 -12.53
C VAL A 76 2.35 24.92 -11.22
N GLU A 77 2.98 24.69 -10.08
CA GLU A 77 2.39 24.91 -8.75
C GLU A 77 1.96 26.37 -8.56
N ALA A 78 2.82 27.33 -8.90
CA ALA A 78 2.49 28.75 -8.80
C ALA A 78 1.27 29.14 -9.66
N LYS A 79 1.18 28.62 -10.89
CA LYS A 79 0.02 28.83 -11.76
C LYS A 79 -1.24 28.17 -11.22
N ALA A 80 -1.14 26.92 -10.75
CA ALA A 80 -2.26 26.20 -10.17
C ALA A 80 -2.81 26.93 -8.92
N LEU A 81 -1.93 27.47 -8.07
CA LEU A 81 -2.32 28.29 -6.92
C LEU A 81 -3.03 29.57 -7.35
N GLN A 82 -2.51 30.26 -8.39
CA GLN A 82 -3.14 31.46 -8.92
C GLN A 82 -4.55 31.17 -9.48
N ASP A 83 -4.71 30.07 -10.21
CA ASP A 83 -6.00 29.65 -10.76
C ASP A 83 -7.01 29.31 -9.66
N LEU A 84 -6.58 28.63 -8.59
CA LEU A 84 -7.42 28.32 -7.43
C LEU A 84 -7.87 29.58 -6.69
N GLN A 85 -6.96 30.53 -6.46
CA GLN A 85 -7.29 31.83 -5.85
C GLN A 85 -8.30 32.61 -6.70
N ALA A 86 -8.11 32.64 -8.02
CA ALA A 86 -9.06 33.29 -8.93
C ALA A 86 -10.44 32.61 -8.93
N GLN A 87 -10.49 31.28 -8.82
CA GLN A 87 -11.76 30.54 -8.69
C GLN A 87 -12.45 30.82 -7.35
N GLU A 88 -11.69 30.91 -6.26
CA GLU A 88 -12.20 31.26 -4.94
C GLU A 88 -12.78 32.68 -4.92
N ASP A 89 -12.08 33.65 -5.51
CA ASP A 89 -12.55 35.03 -5.64
C ASP A 89 -13.79 35.15 -6.54
N ALA A 90 -13.92 34.31 -7.55
CA ALA A 90 -15.09 34.24 -8.42
C ALA A 90 -16.28 33.50 -7.79
N ASN A 91 -16.11 32.87 -6.62
CA ASN A 91 -17.16 32.09 -5.98
C ASN A 91 -18.29 33.01 -5.47
N PRO A 92 -19.52 32.90 -5.99
CA PRO A 92 -20.63 33.78 -5.58
C PRO A 92 -21.02 33.59 -4.10
N ASN A 93 -20.64 32.46 -3.50
CA ASN A 93 -20.93 32.16 -2.11
C ASN A 93 -19.80 32.55 -1.13
N LYS A 94 -18.71 33.17 -1.60
CA LYS A 94 -17.55 33.50 -0.77
C LYS A 94 -17.93 34.26 0.51
N HIS A 95 -18.69 35.34 0.37
CA HIS A 95 -19.16 36.13 1.51
C HIS A 95 -20.03 35.35 2.52
N LEU A 96 -20.82 34.37 2.03
CA LEU A 96 -21.61 33.51 2.91
C LEU A 96 -20.71 32.55 3.68
N LEU A 97 -19.70 31.98 3.01
CA LEU A 97 -18.72 31.09 3.63
C LEU A 97 -17.89 31.84 4.67
N ASP A 98 -17.40 33.04 4.35
CA ASP A 98 -16.67 33.90 5.29
C ASP A 98 -17.52 34.21 6.53
N SER A 99 -18.80 34.57 6.34
CA SER A 99 -19.73 34.85 7.45
C SER A 99 -19.98 33.62 8.32
N ILE A 100 -20.05 32.42 7.72
CA ILE A 100 -20.19 31.16 8.47
C ILE A 100 -18.91 30.89 9.26
N GLU A 101 -17.74 31.08 8.67
CA GLU A 101 -16.44 30.87 9.32
C GLU A 101 -16.21 31.84 10.49
N GLU A 102 -16.61 33.10 10.33
CA GLU A 102 -16.58 34.12 11.40
C GLU A 102 -17.58 33.82 12.53
N SER A 103 -18.68 33.12 12.23
CA SER A 103 -19.70 32.73 13.22
C SER A 103 -19.32 31.48 14.02
N LEU A 104 -18.29 30.74 13.61
CA LEU A 104 -17.84 29.56 14.32
C LEU A 104 -17.22 29.93 15.68
N THR A 105 -17.40 29.06 16.66
CA THR A 105 -16.62 29.15 17.90
C THR A 105 -15.14 28.93 17.61
N ARG A 106 -14.27 29.40 18.51
CA ARG A 106 -12.82 29.15 18.40
C ARG A 106 -12.50 27.66 18.24
N GLU A 107 -13.21 26.80 18.95
CA GLU A 107 -13.07 25.34 18.83
C GLU A 107 -13.49 24.83 17.45
N GLY A 108 -14.59 25.36 16.90
CA GLY A 108 -15.05 25.07 15.54
C GLY A 108 -14.03 25.46 14.48
N GLN A 109 -13.45 26.67 14.57
CA GLN A 109 -12.40 27.12 13.66
C GLN A 109 -11.17 26.21 13.73
N THR A 110 -10.68 25.91 14.94
CA THR A 110 -9.52 25.01 15.10
C THR A 110 -9.78 23.60 14.57
N SER A 111 -11.01 23.09 14.72
CA SER A 111 -11.38 21.76 14.23
C SER A 111 -11.45 21.73 12.72
N LEU A 112 -11.98 22.78 12.09
CA LEU A 112 -12.06 22.91 10.63
C LEU A 112 -10.65 23.04 10.04
N GLU A 113 -9.78 23.86 10.62
CA GLU A 113 -8.38 24.00 10.21
C GLU A 113 -7.57 22.70 10.39
N ALA A 114 -7.81 21.96 11.48
CA ALA A 114 -7.23 20.64 11.67
C ALA A 114 -7.71 19.64 10.61
N LEU A 115 -8.99 19.66 10.24
CA LEU A 115 -9.52 18.79 9.19
C LEU A 115 -9.00 19.16 7.80
N SER A 116 -8.90 20.46 7.48
CA SER A 116 -8.39 20.93 6.19
C SER A 116 -6.91 20.57 6.02
N SER A 117 -6.08 20.84 7.04
CA SER A 117 -4.67 20.45 7.05
C SER A 117 -4.49 18.93 6.97
N LEU A 118 -5.32 18.15 7.66
CA LEU A 118 -5.29 16.69 7.58
C LEU A 118 -5.70 16.19 6.18
N SER A 119 -6.72 16.79 5.56
CA SER A 119 -7.12 16.45 4.19
C SER A 119 -6.01 16.73 3.18
N VAL A 120 -5.33 17.88 3.31
CA VAL A 120 -4.20 18.26 2.44
C VAL A 120 -3.02 17.31 2.64
N SER A 121 -2.63 17.04 3.89
CA SER A 121 -1.50 16.14 4.20
C SER A 121 -1.73 14.69 3.74
N LEU A 122 -2.98 14.20 3.81
CA LEU A 122 -3.36 12.89 3.27
C LEU A 122 -3.68 12.92 1.76
N ASN A 123 -3.53 14.08 1.10
CA ASN A 123 -3.87 14.29 -0.31
C ASN A 123 -5.28 13.80 -0.67
N GLN A 124 -6.25 14.08 0.19
CA GLN A 124 -7.65 13.69 0.04
C GLN A 124 -8.46 14.89 -0.50
N PRO A 125 -9.11 14.76 -1.66
CA PRO A 125 -9.81 15.88 -2.32
C PRO A 125 -11.21 16.18 -1.73
N VAL A 126 -11.76 15.29 -0.90
CA VAL A 126 -13.11 15.45 -0.32
C VAL A 126 -13.10 15.05 1.15
N PHE A 127 -13.68 15.89 2.00
CA PHE A 127 -13.89 15.64 3.42
C PHE A 127 -14.84 14.46 3.65
N ALA A 128 -14.31 13.25 3.62
CA ALA A 128 -14.98 12.05 4.10
C ALA A 128 -14.24 11.56 5.33
N LEU A 129 -14.82 11.77 6.52
CA LEU A 129 -14.19 11.46 7.80
C LEU A 129 -13.71 10.00 7.88
N GLU A 130 -14.46 9.07 7.29
CA GLU A 130 -14.08 7.66 7.18
C GLU A 130 -12.80 7.44 6.36
N LYS A 131 -12.64 8.17 5.25
CA LYS A 131 -11.45 8.07 4.40
C LYS A 131 -10.23 8.71 5.07
N LEU A 132 -10.42 9.83 5.76
CA LEU A 132 -9.38 10.47 6.56
C LEU A 132 -8.92 9.54 7.69
N GLY A 133 -9.87 8.97 8.44
CA GLY A 133 -9.58 8.01 9.50
C GLY A 133 -8.83 6.77 8.98
N ARG A 134 -9.24 6.24 7.83
CA ARG A 134 -8.54 5.12 7.18
C ARG A 134 -7.13 5.50 6.73
N GLY A 135 -6.95 6.68 6.15
CA GLY A 135 -5.63 7.19 5.78
C GLY A 135 -4.69 7.36 6.96
N ILE A 136 -5.18 7.82 8.12
CA ILE A 136 -4.39 7.87 9.37
C ILE A 136 -3.97 6.47 9.81
N ILE A 137 -4.90 5.51 9.78
CA ILE A 137 -4.60 4.12 10.16
C ILE A 137 -3.57 3.51 9.20
N ASP A 138 -3.73 3.71 7.89
CA ASP A 138 -2.80 3.22 6.87
C ASP A 138 -1.41 3.85 7.05
N LEU A 139 -1.34 5.15 7.38
CA LEU A 139 -0.08 5.84 7.67
C LEU A 139 0.57 5.31 8.95
N HIS A 140 -0.22 5.00 9.98
CA HIS A 140 0.29 4.38 11.20
C HIS A 140 0.80 2.95 10.96
N ILE A 141 0.11 2.16 10.14
CA ILE A 141 0.55 0.82 9.76
C ILE A 141 1.88 0.91 9.02
N THR A 142 1.96 1.76 8.00
CA THR A 142 3.19 1.92 7.21
C THR A 142 4.36 2.44 8.06
N SER A 143 4.12 3.38 8.98
CA SER A 143 5.15 3.84 9.92
C SER A 143 5.71 2.70 10.77
N ASN A 144 4.82 1.91 11.38
CA ASN A 144 5.22 0.80 12.23
C ASN A 144 5.92 -0.33 11.45
N ASP A 145 5.48 -0.61 10.22
CA ASP A 145 6.14 -1.58 9.34
C ASP A 145 7.57 -1.12 8.98
N LEU A 146 7.75 0.17 8.68
CA LEU A 146 9.06 0.75 8.41
C LEU A 146 9.98 0.69 9.64
N ASP A 147 9.46 1.00 10.83
CA ASP A 147 10.22 0.91 12.08
C ASP A 147 10.69 -0.53 12.35
N GLN A 148 9.80 -1.52 12.18
CA GLN A 148 10.16 -2.93 12.32
C GLN A 148 11.22 -3.38 11.31
N VAL A 149 11.10 -2.93 10.05
CA VAL A 149 12.09 -3.24 9.01
C VAL A 149 13.42 -2.57 9.34
N ALA A 150 13.43 -1.32 9.82
CA ALA A 150 14.63 -0.62 10.22
C ALA A 150 15.36 -1.35 11.37
N ASP A 151 14.63 -1.81 12.38
CA ASP A 151 15.17 -2.60 13.49
C ASP A 151 15.78 -3.92 12.98
N ARG A 152 15.07 -4.62 12.09
CA ARG A 152 15.58 -5.86 11.48
C ARG A 152 16.87 -5.63 10.70
N VAL A 153 16.93 -4.56 9.90
CA VAL A 153 18.13 -4.17 9.15
C VAL A 153 19.28 -3.84 10.11
N SER A 154 19.01 -3.13 11.21
CA SER A 154 20.01 -2.82 12.24
C SER A 154 20.60 -4.09 12.87
N ILE A 155 19.77 -5.09 13.17
CA ILE A 155 20.22 -6.38 13.71
C ILE A 155 21.10 -7.11 12.69
N LEU A 156 20.69 -7.16 11.42
CA LEU A 156 21.48 -7.77 10.35
C LEU A 156 22.81 -7.06 10.14
N GLU A 157 22.83 -5.73 10.18
CA GLU A 157 24.04 -4.93 10.07
C GLU A 157 25.01 -5.23 11.22
N LYS A 158 24.53 -5.28 12.47
CA LYS A 158 25.34 -5.64 13.64
C LYS A 158 25.91 -7.05 13.50
N HIS A 159 25.11 -8.00 13.03
CA HIS A 159 25.55 -9.37 12.78
C HIS A 159 26.66 -9.41 11.71
N LEU A 160 26.45 -8.75 10.56
CA LEU A 160 27.45 -8.69 9.49
C LEU A 160 28.75 -8.01 9.94
N LYS A 161 28.66 -6.92 10.70
CA LYS A 161 29.84 -6.28 11.32
C LYS A 161 30.57 -7.22 12.27
N GLY A 162 29.84 -8.01 13.06
CA GLY A 162 30.40 -9.03 13.93
C GLY A 162 31.14 -10.11 13.15
N GLU A 163 30.54 -10.65 12.08
CA GLU A 163 31.15 -11.64 11.22
C GLU A 163 32.37 -11.08 10.48
N LEU A 164 32.30 -9.86 9.94
CA LEU A 164 33.45 -9.19 9.33
C LEU A 164 34.61 -9.04 10.32
N LYS A 165 34.32 -8.67 11.57
CA LYS A 165 35.36 -8.59 12.61
C LYS A 165 35.99 -9.95 12.89
N LYS A 166 35.20 -11.03 13.00
CA LYS A 166 35.71 -12.39 13.18
C LYS A 166 36.57 -12.84 11.99
N ILE A 167 36.11 -12.59 10.77
CA ILE A 167 36.86 -12.92 9.55
C ILE A 167 38.17 -12.16 9.51
N ASN A 168 38.18 -10.86 9.85
CA ASN A 168 39.41 -10.08 9.90
C ASN A 168 40.39 -10.63 10.94
N ILE A 169 39.92 -11.03 12.14
CA ILE A 169 40.76 -11.68 13.15
C ILE A 169 41.34 -13.01 12.60
N LEU A 170 40.52 -13.83 11.95
CA LEU A 170 40.99 -15.07 11.34
C LEU A 170 42.03 -14.83 10.24
N ILE A 171 41.83 -13.82 9.40
CA ILE A 171 42.80 -13.45 8.36
C ILE A 171 44.12 -13.03 9.01
N THR A 172 44.08 -12.19 10.05
CA THR A 172 45.30 -11.77 10.76
C THR A 172 46.01 -12.95 11.43
N ASP A 173 45.27 -13.89 12.02
CA ASP A 173 45.84 -15.08 12.64
C ASP A 173 46.48 -15.99 11.59
N LEU A 174 45.82 -16.24 10.46
CA LEU A 174 46.32 -17.07 9.37
C LEU A 174 47.51 -16.46 8.64
N GLN A 175 47.59 -15.13 8.58
CA GLN A 175 48.72 -14.39 7.99
C GLN A 175 49.88 -14.21 8.98
N SER A 176 49.71 -14.56 10.26
CA SER A 176 50.78 -14.44 11.25
C SER A 176 51.83 -15.54 11.04
N ASP A 177 53.10 -15.19 11.22
CA ASP A 177 54.23 -16.12 11.13
C ASP A 177 54.17 -17.27 12.17
N ALA A 178 53.30 -17.14 13.17
CA ALA A 178 53.06 -18.16 14.20
C ALA A 178 52.11 -19.28 13.74
N TYR A 179 51.35 -19.08 12.65
CA TYR A 179 50.42 -20.08 12.15
C TYR A 179 51.16 -21.19 11.39
N GLN A 180 51.20 -22.38 11.99
CA GLN A 180 51.62 -23.61 11.31
C GLN A 180 50.37 -24.47 11.03
N PRO A 181 50.06 -24.79 9.76
CA PRO A 181 48.90 -25.62 9.44
C PRO A 181 49.06 -26.99 10.13
N PRO A 182 48.05 -27.44 10.91
CA PRO A 182 48.09 -28.75 11.55
C PRO A 182 48.32 -29.86 10.53
N SER A 183 49.22 -30.80 10.80
CA SER A 183 49.56 -31.90 9.88
C SER A 183 48.38 -32.81 9.54
N ASP A 184 47.33 -32.83 10.35
CA ASP A 184 46.09 -33.59 10.13
C ASP A 184 45.01 -32.82 9.34
N LEU A 185 45.30 -31.61 8.85
CA LEU A 185 44.29 -30.76 8.17
C LEU A 185 43.74 -31.44 6.91
N ALA A 186 44.57 -32.13 6.13
CA ALA A 186 44.14 -32.89 4.96
C ALA A 186 43.15 -34.01 5.32
N LYS A 187 43.41 -34.75 6.41
CA LYS A 187 42.52 -35.81 6.92
C LYS A 187 41.20 -35.23 7.44
N ARG A 188 41.25 -34.14 8.21
CA ARG A 188 40.04 -33.47 8.70
C ARG A 188 39.20 -32.90 7.56
N THR A 189 39.84 -32.40 6.50
CA THR A 189 39.15 -31.84 5.33
C THR A 189 38.43 -32.93 4.55
N SER A 190 39.05 -34.10 4.35
CA SER A 190 38.39 -35.23 3.70
C SER A 190 37.24 -35.80 4.56
N ASP A 191 37.40 -35.83 5.88
CA ASP A 191 36.33 -36.22 6.82
C ASP A 191 35.15 -35.23 6.78
N TYR A 192 35.41 -33.92 6.76
CA TYR A 192 34.36 -32.90 6.62
C TYR A 192 33.67 -32.99 5.25
N GLN A 193 34.41 -33.20 4.16
CA GLN A 193 33.82 -33.42 2.85
C GLN A 193 32.92 -34.66 2.82
N ARG A 194 33.32 -35.74 3.48
CA ARG A 194 32.49 -36.95 3.61
C ARG A 194 31.23 -36.68 4.43
N ARG A 195 31.34 -35.94 5.54
CA ARG A 195 30.19 -35.52 6.37
C ARG A 195 29.24 -34.60 5.61
N ILE A 196 29.77 -33.61 4.89
CA ILE A 196 28.98 -32.69 4.05
C ILE A 196 28.24 -33.47 2.98
N LYS A 197 28.89 -34.39 2.26
CA LYS A 197 28.22 -35.27 1.29
C LYS A 197 27.12 -36.10 1.94
N GLY A 198 27.38 -36.65 3.13
CA GLY A 198 26.39 -37.41 3.89
C GLY A 198 25.19 -36.58 4.36
N LEU A 199 25.40 -35.33 4.76
CA LEU A 199 24.32 -34.41 5.15
C LEU A 199 23.56 -33.88 3.93
N ALA A 200 24.26 -33.54 2.84
CA ALA A 200 23.66 -33.11 1.59
C ALA A 200 22.78 -34.20 0.96
N ALA A 201 23.17 -35.47 1.09
CA ALA A 201 22.34 -36.61 0.67
C ALA A 201 21.05 -36.76 1.51
N LYS A 202 21.05 -36.32 2.78
CA LYS A 202 19.87 -36.37 3.67
C LYS A 202 18.95 -35.16 3.55
N LEU A 203 19.44 -34.07 2.96
CA LEU A 203 18.69 -32.83 2.75
C LEU A 203 17.40 -33.02 1.92
N PRO A 204 17.38 -33.76 0.79
CA PRO A 204 16.15 -34.04 0.06
C PRO A 204 15.15 -34.82 0.90
N ASP A 205 15.55 -35.88 1.60
CA ASP A 205 14.67 -36.65 2.48
C ASP A 205 14.07 -35.79 3.61
N LEU A 206 14.87 -34.88 4.19
CA LEU A 206 14.38 -33.95 5.21
C LEU A 206 13.41 -32.92 4.62
N LYS A 207 13.67 -32.42 3.41
CA LYS A 207 12.74 -31.54 2.68
C LYS A 207 11.45 -32.25 2.35
N GLU A 208 11.51 -33.52 1.95
CA GLU A 208 10.33 -34.36 1.69
C GLU A 208 9.55 -34.66 2.97
N LYS A 209 10.24 -34.89 4.09
CA LYS A 209 9.61 -35.01 5.43
C LYS A 209 8.93 -33.71 5.86
N VAL A 210 9.54 -32.55 5.63
CA VAL A 210 8.91 -31.25 5.91
C VAL A 210 7.72 -31.02 4.98
N ALA A 211 7.83 -31.37 3.69
CA ALA A 211 6.74 -31.26 2.74
C ALA A 211 5.56 -32.18 3.10
N SER A 212 5.82 -33.44 3.45
CA SER A 212 4.80 -34.39 3.90
C SER A 212 4.19 -33.99 5.25
N LEU A 213 4.97 -33.49 6.21
CA LEU A 213 4.45 -32.93 7.45
C LEU A 213 3.58 -31.68 7.19
N SER A 214 4.00 -30.78 6.29
CA SER A 214 3.18 -29.62 5.91
C SER A 214 1.90 -30.01 5.17
N ALA A 215 1.91 -31.12 4.42
CA ALA A 215 0.71 -31.67 3.79
C ALA A 215 -0.22 -32.33 4.82
N THR A 216 0.34 -32.95 5.87
CA THR A 216 -0.43 -33.64 6.92
C THR A 216 -1.01 -32.66 7.95
N VAL A 217 -0.30 -31.56 8.23
CA VAL A 217 -0.73 -30.49 9.13
C VAL A 217 -1.73 -29.54 8.46
N GLY A 218 -1.94 -29.66 7.14
CA GLY A 218 -2.73 -28.72 6.37
C GLY A 218 -2.05 -27.36 6.30
N THR A 219 -2.49 -26.53 5.35
CA THR A 219 -2.11 -25.12 5.32
C THR A 219 -2.39 -24.51 6.71
N PRO A 220 -1.47 -23.73 7.30
CA PRO A 220 -1.77 -23.04 8.54
C PRO A 220 -3.06 -22.24 8.32
N ILE A 221 -4.09 -22.54 9.12
CA ILE A 221 -5.38 -21.84 9.07
C ILE A 221 -5.06 -20.35 9.13
N THR A 222 -5.23 -19.67 8.00
CA THR A 222 -4.88 -18.26 7.90
C THR A 222 -6.06 -17.45 8.43
N ILE A 223 -5.80 -16.25 8.96
CA ILE A 223 -6.87 -15.35 9.41
C ILE A 223 -7.89 -15.08 8.28
N GLN A 224 -7.46 -15.17 7.02
CA GLN A 224 -8.35 -15.10 5.85
C GLN A 224 -9.31 -16.29 5.75
N ASP A 225 -8.88 -17.50 6.08
CA ASP A 225 -9.74 -18.69 6.09
C ASP A 225 -10.80 -18.57 7.17
N VAL A 226 -10.42 -18.08 8.35
CA VAL A 226 -11.35 -17.80 9.46
C VAL A 226 -12.38 -16.73 9.06
N LYS A 227 -11.97 -15.65 8.37
CA LYS A 227 -12.89 -14.65 7.84
C LYS A 227 -13.86 -15.23 6.81
N ASN A 228 -13.36 -16.06 5.90
CA ASN A 228 -14.20 -16.71 4.89
C ASN A 228 -15.25 -17.64 5.53
N GLU A 229 -14.89 -18.36 6.60
CA GLU A 229 -15.84 -19.16 7.37
C GLU A 229 -16.82 -18.31 8.17
N GLU A 230 -16.37 -17.20 8.74
CA GLU A 230 -17.22 -16.24 9.46
C GLU A 230 -18.28 -15.63 8.53
N ASP A 231 -17.91 -15.27 7.30
CA ASP A 231 -18.84 -14.72 6.31
C ASP A 231 -19.86 -15.76 5.84
N LYS A 232 -19.44 -17.02 5.65
CA LYS A 232 -20.36 -18.14 5.38
C LYS A 232 -21.32 -18.36 6.53
N PHE A 233 -20.84 -18.29 7.77
CA PHE A 233 -21.68 -18.44 8.95
C PHE A 233 -22.68 -17.29 9.08
N LYS A 234 -22.27 -16.05 8.83
CA LYS A 234 -23.17 -14.89 8.79
C LYS A 234 -24.25 -15.05 7.73
N ALA A 235 -23.88 -15.50 6.52
CA ALA A 235 -24.84 -15.77 5.47
C ALA A 235 -25.85 -16.86 5.89
N LEU A 236 -25.37 -17.95 6.50
CA LEU A 236 -26.23 -19.02 7.02
C LEU A 236 -27.15 -18.52 8.15
N MET A 237 -26.66 -17.63 9.01
CA MET A 237 -27.49 -17.02 10.06
C MET A 237 -28.59 -16.14 9.50
N VAL A 238 -28.37 -15.45 8.38
CA VAL A 238 -29.43 -14.71 7.69
C VAL A 238 -30.47 -15.68 7.14
N THR A 239 -30.05 -16.75 6.46
CA THR A 239 -31.01 -17.73 5.92
C THR A 239 -31.81 -18.43 7.01
N VAL A 240 -31.18 -18.76 8.14
CA VAL A 240 -31.87 -19.35 9.30
C VAL A 240 -32.89 -18.37 9.87
N LYS A 241 -32.56 -17.08 10.02
CA LYS A 241 -33.51 -16.07 10.49
C LYS A 241 -34.71 -15.90 9.55
N ASP A 242 -34.46 -15.92 8.24
CA ASP A 242 -35.53 -15.84 7.23
C ASP A 242 -36.44 -17.07 7.31
N LEU A 243 -35.87 -18.26 7.44
CA LEU A 243 -36.62 -19.51 7.61
C LEU A 243 -37.39 -19.52 8.94
N GLU A 244 -36.81 -19.05 10.03
CA GLU A 244 -37.51 -18.90 11.31
C GLU A 244 -38.68 -17.92 11.22
N ALA A 245 -38.52 -16.80 10.48
CA ALA A 245 -39.60 -15.86 10.24
C ALA A 245 -40.73 -16.48 9.41
N GLN A 246 -40.38 -17.29 8.39
CA GLN A 246 -41.35 -18.07 7.62
C GLN A 246 -42.06 -19.10 8.51
N VAL A 247 -41.34 -19.85 9.35
CA VAL A 247 -41.96 -20.84 10.25
C VAL A 247 -42.87 -20.16 11.27
N LYS A 248 -42.50 -18.97 11.78
CA LYS A 248 -43.35 -18.18 12.67
C LYS A 248 -44.63 -17.69 12.00
N SER A 249 -44.63 -17.38 10.70
CA SER A 249 -45.87 -17.01 10.00
C SER A 249 -46.84 -18.18 9.84
N TYR A 250 -46.35 -19.41 9.92
CA TYR A 250 -47.17 -20.62 10.00
C TYR A 250 -47.54 -21.03 11.44
N HIS A 251 -47.15 -20.25 12.45
CA HIS A 251 -47.47 -20.54 13.85
C HIS A 251 -48.96 -20.29 14.10
N GLY A 252 -49.71 -21.37 14.28
CA GLY A 252 -51.17 -21.37 14.46
C GLY A 252 -51.93 -22.19 13.42
N LEU A 253 -51.27 -22.68 12.35
CA LEU A 253 -51.90 -23.70 11.51
C LEU A 253 -51.88 -25.05 12.24
N PRO A 254 -53.02 -25.76 12.31
CA PRO A 254 -53.06 -27.15 12.75
C PRO A 254 -52.07 -27.98 11.94
N GLN A 255 -51.29 -28.83 12.61
CA GLN A 255 -50.29 -29.68 11.99
C GLN A 255 -50.91 -30.67 10.97
N ASP A 256 -52.22 -30.93 11.11
CA ASP A 256 -53.03 -31.74 10.21
C ASP A 256 -53.79 -30.86 9.20
N THR A 257 -53.40 -30.97 7.93
CA THR A 257 -54.02 -30.21 6.81
C THR A 257 -55.51 -30.50 6.63
N ASP A 258 -55.98 -31.67 7.08
CA ASP A 258 -57.38 -32.07 6.98
C ASP A 258 -58.26 -31.39 8.04
N LEU A 259 -57.74 -31.16 9.25
CA LEU A 259 -58.45 -30.42 10.29
C LEU A 259 -58.60 -28.94 9.93
N ALA A 260 -57.54 -28.33 9.39
CA ALA A 260 -57.58 -26.95 8.92
C ALA A 260 -58.59 -26.75 7.77
N ARG A 261 -58.75 -27.75 6.89
CA ARG A 261 -59.79 -27.72 5.83
C ARG A 261 -61.20 -27.80 6.42
N LEU A 262 -61.40 -28.62 7.44
CA LEU A 262 -62.69 -28.80 8.09
C LEU A 262 -63.15 -27.52 8.80
N GLU A 263 -62.24 -26.85 9.52
CA GLU A 263 -62.52 -25.54 10.15
C GLU A 263 -62.83 -24.45 9.11
N LEU A 264 -62.09 -24.42 7.99
CA LEU A 264 -62.34 -23.47 6.90
C LEU A 264 -63.70 -23.72 6.22
N GLU A 265 -64.08 -24.97 6.02
CA GLU A 265 -65.41 -25.33 5.53
C GLU A 265 -66.51 -24.93 6.52
N GLY A 266 -66.30 -25.12 7.82
CA GLY A 266 -67.21 -24.65 8.88
C GLY A 266 -67.44 -23.14 8.81
N LEU A 267 -66.37 -22.35 8.79
CA LEU A 267 -66.45 -20.89 8.68
C LEU A 267 -67.11 -20.43 7.37
N ARG A 268 -66.91 -21.16 6.25
CA ARG A 268 -67.59 -20.87 4.98
C ARG A 268 -69.09 -21.13 5.06
N VAL A 269 -69.53 -22.15 5.80
CA VAL A 269 -70.95 -22.43 6.02
C VAL A 269 -71.57 -21.30 6.85
N GLU A 270 -70.93 -20.90 7.95
CA GLU A 270 -71.41 -19.78 8.78
C GLU A 270 -71.51 -18.47 7.99
N LEU A 271 -70.53 -18.16 7.13
CA LEU A 271 -70.55 -16.97 6.29
C LEU A 271 -71.75 -17.01 5.32
N ARG A 272 -72.04 -18.16 4.71
CA ARG A 272 -73.23 -18.32 3.85
C ARG A 272 -74.53 -18.15 4.62
N GLU A 273 -74.61 -18.64 5.86
CA GLU A 273 -75.79 -18.45 6.70
C GLU A 273 -76.01 -16.99 7.08
N LEU A 274 -74.95 -16.27 7.48
CA LEU A 274 -75.01 -14.85 7.76
C LEU A 274 -75.38 -14.03 6.51
N THR A 275 -74.87 -14.44 5.35
CA THR A 275 -75.23 -13.83 4.06
C THR A 275 -76.71 -14.02 3.74
N ARG A 276 -77.24 -15.24 3.93
CA ARG A 276 -78.69 -15.50 3.76
C ARG A 276 -79.54 -14.73 4.75
N LYS A 277 -79.12 -14.61 6.01
CA LYS A 277 -79.81 -13.78 7.02
C LYS A 277 -79.83 -12.31 6.61
N ARG A 278 -78.70 -11.79 6.13
CA ARG A 278 -78.61 -10.43 5.59
C ARG A 278 -79.56 -10.24 4.41
N ASP A 279 -79.56 -11.17 3.45
CA ASP A 279 -80.38 -11.06 2.24
C ASP A 279 -81.87 -11.17 2.57
N SER A 280 -82.27 -12.06 3.50
CA SER A 280 -83.65 -12.13 4.00
C SER A 280 -84.09 -10.87 4.75
N MET A 281 -83.22 -10.28 5.57
CA MET A 281 -83.51 -9.00 6.22
C MET A 281 -83.61 -7.86 5.20
N PHE A 282 -82.80 -7.91 4.13
CA PHE A 282 -82.84 -6.93 3.05
C PHE A 282 -84.12 -7.06 2.22
N GLU A 283 -84.53 -8.27 1.83
CA GLU A 283 -85.80 -8.53 1.16
C GLU A 283 -86.99 -8.06 2.00
N GLY A 284 -86.99 -8.33 3.31
CA GLY A 284 -88.04 -7.86 4.23
C GLY A 284 -88.11 -6.33 4.38
N LEU A 285 -86.99 -5.62 4.19
CA LEU A 285 -86.97 -4.15 4.13
C LEU A 285 -87.51 -3.63 2.79
N VAL A 286 -87.11 -4.27 1.68
CA VAL A 286 -87.57 -3.91 0.32
C VAL A 286 -89.08 -4.16 0.15
N GLU A 287 -89.64 -5.22 0.72
CA GLU A 287 -91.09 -5.49 0.71
C GLU A 287 -91.91 -4.52 1.58
N ARG A 288 -91.31 -3.94 2.62
CA ARG A 288 -91.95 -2.90 3.46
C ARG A 288 -91.99 -1.53 2.79
N GLU A 289 -90.99 -1.21 1.98
CA GLU A 289 -90.89 0.10 1.30
C GLU A 289 -91.44 0.09 -0.13
N SER A 290 -91.84 -1.06 -0.66
CA SER A 290 -92.45 -1.16 -2.00
C SER A 290 -93.96 -0.86 -1.97
N PRO A 291 -94.47 0.11 -2.76
CA PRO A 291 -95.89 0.45 -2.77
C PRO A 291 -96.73 -0.70 -3.35
N ARG A 292 -97.74 -1.18 -2.59
CA ARG A 292 -98.76 -2.09 -3.13
C ARG A 292 -99.54 -1.39 -4.24
N LYS A 293 -99.39 -1.88 -5.48
CA LYS A 293 -100.25 -1.49 -6.62
C LYS A 293 -101.64 -2.12 -6.44
N PRO A 294 -102.75 -1.35 -6.49
CA PRO A 294 -104.09 -1.91 -6.41
C PRO A 294 -104.51 -2.51 -7.76
N ARG A 295 -105.07 -3.71 -7.73
CA ARG A 295 -106.02 -4.24 -8.71
C ARG A 295 -106.99 -5.17 -8.00
#